data_AF-R6BCE7-F1
#
_entry.id   AF-R6BCE7-F1
#
_cell.length_a   1.000
_cell.length_b   1.000
_cell.length_c   1.000
_cell.angle_alpha   90.00
_cell.angle_beta   90.00
_cell.angle_gamma   90.00
#
_symmetry.space_group_name_H-M   'P 1'
#
loop_
_entity.id
_entity.type
_entity.pdbx_description
1 polymer ?
#
loop_
_entity_poly.entity_id
_entity_poly.type
_entity_poly.pdbx_seq_one_letter_code
_entity_poly.pdbx_strand_id
1 'polypeptide(L)'
;MRKNITINNKKYIFDDQIRDNLAVRTGFDRLAQQTFDISFEEWHKGGWWQENYQPHLLLCDGKVAANLSVNRIDCQINGVRRRMFPTLSHA
;
A
#
# COMPACT_ATOMS: atom_id res chain seq x y z
N MET A 1 -7.46 4.36 8.56
CA MET A 1 -7.58 3.87 9.93
C MET A 1 -6.37 3.06 10.34
N ARG A 2 -5.87 3.35 11.54
CA ARG A 2 -4.83 2.57 12.20
C ARG A 2 -5.45 1.73 13.31
N LYS A 3 -5.18 0.42 13.35
CA LYS A 3 -5.80 -0.53 14.30
C LYS A 3 -4.82 -1.59 14.77
N ASN A 4 -4.87 -1.95 16.05
CA ASN A 4 -4.17 -3.12 16.56
C ASN A 4 -4.97 -4.38 16.21
N ILE A 5 -4.29 -5.39 15.68
CA ILE A 5 -4.89 -6.69 15.34
C ILE A 5 -4.02 -7.82 15.88
N THR A 6 -4.63 -8.96 16.17
CA THR A 6 -3.91 -10.19 16.57
C THR A 6 -4.20 -11.28 15.55
N ILE A 7 -3.15 -11.84 14.96
CA ILE A 7 -3.22 -12.94 14.00
C ILE A 7 -2.29 -14.04 14.52
N ASN A 8 -2.79 -15.25 14.74
CA ASN A 8 -2.02 -16.40 15.24
C ASN A 8 -1.21 -16.06 16.52
N ASN A 9 -1.84 -15.44 17.51
CA ASN A 9 -1.22 -14.98 18.77
C ASN A 9 -0.11 -13.93 18.63
N LYS A 10 0.11 -13.39 17.43
CA LYS A 10 1.08 -12.34 17.16
C LYS A 10 0.36 -11.00 16.94
N LYS A 11 0.91 -9.94 17.54
CA LYS A 11 0.35 -8.59 17.48
C LYS A 11 0.85 -7.88 16.24
N TYR A 12 -0.07 -7.22 15.54
CA TYR A 12 0.22 -6.38 14.39
C TYR A 12 -0.51 -5.06 14.51
N ILE A 13 -0.06 -4.08 13.72
CA ILE A 13 -0.78 -2.83 13.50
C ILE A 13 -1.18 -2.77 12.03
N PHE A 14 -2.47 -2.73 11.77
CA PHE A 14 -3.02 -2.38 10.46
C PHE A 14 -2.95 -0.87 10.26
N ASP A 15 -2.50 -0.41 9.10
CA ASP A 15 -2.49 1.01 8.72
C ASP A 15 -2.74 1.18 7.21
N ASP A 16 -3.69 2.04 6.84
CA ASP A 16 -4.01 2.42 5.46
C ASP A 16 -3.88 3.94 5.20
N GLN A 17 -3.41 4.70 6.20
CA GLN A 17 -3.19 6.15 6.13
C GLN A 17 -1.70 6.47 6.09
N ILE A 18 -1.01 5.80 5.18
CA ILE A 18 0.45 5.73 5.19
C ILE A 18 1.11 6.81 4.35
N ARG A 19 0.36 7.43 3.42
CA ARG A 19 0.88 8.46 2.50
C ARG A 19 1.55 9.60 3.25
N ASP A 20 0.94 10.09 4.33
CA ASP A 20 1.43 11.27 5.05
C ASP A 20 2.27 10.89 6.29
N ASN A 21 2.49 9.59 6.54
CA ASN A 21 3.30 9.08 7.65
C ASN A 21 4.67 8.63 7.14
N LEU A 22 5.69 9.49 7.29
CA LEU A 22 7.04 9.25 6.78
C LEU A 22 7.62 7.90 7.22
N ALA A 23 7.55 7.57 8.52
CA ALA A 23 8.15 6.34 9.04
C ALA A 23 7.52 5.08 8.44
N VAL A 24 6.20 5.08 8.29
CA VAL A 24 5.46 3.95 7.70
C VAL A 24 5.69 3.89 6.19
N ARG A 25 5.70 5.04 5.50
CA ARG A 25 5.96 5.13 4.06
C ARG A 25 7.36 4.64 3.70
N THR A 26 8.39 5.04 4.43
CA THR A 26 9.75 4.52 4.24
C THR A 26 9.82 3.01 4.46
N GLY A 27 9.10 2.48 5.45
CA GLY A 27 9.00 1.04 5.69
C GLY A 27 8.33 0.29 4.53
N PHE A 28 7.27 0.88 3.96
CA PHE A 28 6.56 0.37 2.79
C PHE A 28 7.44 0.38 1.54
N ASP A 29 8.11 1.50 1.27
CA ASP A 29 9.00 1.66 0.12
C ASP A 29 10.13 0.64 0.15
N ARG A 30 10.76 0.47 1.33
CA ARG A 30 11.78 -0.56 1.55
C ARG A 30 11.27 -1.97 1.25
N LEU A 31 10.06 -2.31 1.69
CA LEU A 31 9.48 -3.64 1.43
C LEU A 31 9.18 -3.83 -0.08
N ALA A 32 8.71 -2.78 -0.77
CA ALA A 32 8.48 -2.82 -2.20
C ALA A 32 9.78 -3.00 -3.00
N GLN A 33 10.84 -2.28 -2.64
CA GLN A 33 12.17 -2.47 -3.23
C GLN A 33 12.68 -3.90 -3.04
N GLN A 34 12.56 -4.44 -1.83
CA GLN A 34 13.02 -5.80 -1.52
C GLN A 34 12.26 -6.90 -2.28
N THR A 35 11.00 -6.67 -2.62
CA THR A 35 10.14 -7.69 -3.24
C THR A 35 10.09 -7.57 -4.77
N PHE A 36 10.02 -6.34 -5.28
CA PHE A 36 9.73 -6.06 -6.69
C PHE A 36 10.77 -5.16 -7.35
N ASP A 37 11.79 -4.69 -6.62
CA ASP A 37 12.79 -3.75 -7.10
C ASP A 37 12.18 -2.44 -7.63
N ILE A 38 11.08 -1.99 -7.00
CA ILE A 38 10.40 -0.73 -7.30
C ILE A 38 10.45 0.21 -6.09
N SER A 39 10.51 1.53 -6.36
CA SER A 39 10.34 2.58 -5.34
C SER A 39 9.18 3.49 -5.69
N PHE A 40 8.41 3.83 -4.66
CA PHE A 40 7.30 4.77 -4.65
C PHE A 40 7.71 6.17 -4.17
N GLU A 41 8.96 6.39 -3.73
CA GLU A 41 9.38 7.70 -3.19
C GLU A 41 9.40 8.79 -4.25
N GLU A 42 9.98 8.54 -5.43
CA GLU A 42 9.93 9.51 -6.54
C GLU A 42 8.51 9.72 -7.03
N TRP A 43 7.70 8.65 -7.03
CA TRP A 43 6.30 8.73 -7.41
C TRP A 43 5.48 9.59 -6.44
N HIS A 44 5.77 9.48 -5.14
CA HIS A 44 5.19 10.31 -4.08
C HIS A 44 5.65 11.76 -4.18
N LYS A 45 6.96 12.02 -4.32
CA LYS A 45 7.52 13.39 -4.44
C LYS A 45 6.99 14.15 -5.65
N GLY A 46 6.76 13.44 -6.77
CA GLY A 46 6.16 14.04 -7.97
C GLY A 46 4.65 14.31 -7.86
N GLY A 47 4.02 14.01 -6.73
CA GLY A 47 2.58 14.25 -6.52
C GLY A 47 1.67 13.31 -7.30
N TRP A 48 2.20 12.19 -7.81
CA TRP A 48 1.42 11.22 -8.57
C TRP A 48 0.71 10.19 -7.68
N TRP A 49 1.11 10.09 -6.41
CA TRP A 49 0.37 9.32 -5.39
C TRP A 49 -0.91 10.04 -4.95
N GLN A 50 -1.97 9.79 -5.70
CA GLN A 50 -3.30 10.36 -5.46
C GLN A 50 -4.22 9.40 -4.71
N GLU A 51 -5.46 9.83 -4.43
CA GLU A 51 -6.46 9.06 -3.67
C GLU A 51 -6.83 7.70 -4.29
N ASN A 52 -6.52 7.51 -5.57
CA ASN A 52 -6.79 6.28 -6.30
C ASN A 52 -5.84 5.14 -5.92
N TYR A 53 -4.72 5.40 -5.23
CA TYR A 53 -3.82 4.37 -4.75
C TYR A 53 -3.88 4.26 -3.23
N GLN A 54 -4.31 3.10 -2.76
CA GLN A 54 -4.67 2.84 -1.38
C GLN A 54 -3.88 1.64 -0.83
N PRO A 55 -2.69 1.86 -0.26
CA PRO A 55 -1.95 0.80 0.41
C PRO A 55 -2.55 0.46 1.76
N HIS A 56 -2.74 -0.84 2.02
CA HIS A 56 -3.13 -1.39 3.31
C HIS A 56 -1.97 -2.22 3.85
N LEU A 57 -1.40 -1.79 4.96
CA LEU A 57 -0.19 -2.38 5.52
C LEU A 57 -0.47 -3.13 6.82
N LEU A 58 0.32 -4.16 7.07
CA LEU A 58 0.50 -4.77 8.37
C LEU A 58 1.90 -4.50 8.89
N LEU A 59 1.99 -3.97 10.10
CA LEU A 59 3.23 -3.72 10.79
C LEU A 59 3.41 -4.74 11.92
N CYS A 60 4.60 -5.33 12.00
CA CYS A 60 5.04 -6.22 13.07
C CYS A 60 6.24 -5.57 13.76
N ASP A 61 6.20 -5.42 15.09
CA ASP A 61 7.30 -4.81 15.86
C ASP A 61 7.78 -3.46 15.30
N GLY A 62 6.81 -2.64 14.83
CA GLY A 62 7.07 -1.32 14.23
C GLY A 62 7.59 -1.34 12.79
N LYS A 63 7.81 -2.51 12.18
CA LYS A 63 8.27 -2.65 10.79
C LYS A 63 7.13 -3.11 9.89
N VAL A 64 7.06 -2.59 8.67
CA VAL A 64 6.12 -3.08 7.66
C VAL A 64 6.48 -4.52 7.31
N ALA A 65 5.51 -5.42 7.49
CA ALA A 65 5.64 -6.86 7.31
C ALA A 65 4.81 -7.39 6.13
N ALA A 66 3.75 -6.68 5.73
CA ALA A 66 2.98 -7.00 4.54
C ALA A 66 2.27 -5.77 3.99
N ASN A 67 1.95 -5.83 2.69
CA ASN A 67 1.20 -4.84 1.94
C ASN A 67 0.12 -5.53 1.08
N LEU A 68 -1.04 -4.90 1.01
CA LEU A 68 -2.04 -5.06 -0.05
C LEU A 68 -2.46 -3.67 -0.51
N SER A 69 -2.03 -3.27 -1.70
CA SER A 69 -2.40 -2.00 -2.31
C SER A 69 -3.52 -2.18 -3.30
N VAL A 70 -4.50 -1.28 -3.28
CA VAL A 70 -5.62 -1.22 -4.24
C VAL A 70 -5.46 0.02 -5.11
N ASN A 71 -5.56 -0.14 -6.43
CA ASN A 71 -5.64 0.95 -7.38
C ASN A 71 -7.07 1.10 -7.89
N ARG A 72 -7.67 2.29 -7.82
CA ARG A 72 -8.96 2.58 -8.48
C ARG A 72 -8.71 3.14 -9.86
N ILE A 73 -8.99 2.35 -10.89
CA ILE A 73 -8.75 2.72 -12.29
C ILE A 73 -10.06 2.64 -13.07
N ASP A 74 -10.43 3.73 -13.76
CA ASP A 74 -11.52 3.72 -14.72
C ASP A 74 -10.95 3.42 -16.12
N CYS A 75 -11.38 2.30 -16.71
CA CYS A 75 -10.90 1.79 -18.00
C CYS A 75 -12.03 1.78 -19.03
N GLN A 76 -11.69 1.83 -20.31
CA GLN A 76 -12.61 1.52 -21.41
C GLN A 76 -12.22 0.18 -22.01
N ILE A 77 -13.08 -0.82 -21.87
CA ILE A 77 -12.86 -2.19 -22.36
C ILE A 77 -13.94 -2.48 -23.40
N ASN A 78 -13.54 -2.72 -24.65
CA ASN A 78 -14.46 -2.96 -25.77
C ASN A 78 -15.54 -1.87 -25.92
N GLY A 79 -15.14 -0.60 -25.78
CA GLY A 79 -16.08 0.53 -25.86
C GLY A 79 -16.90 0.77 -24.59
N VAL A 80 -16.84 -0.11 -23.59
CA VAL A 80 -17.63 0.00 -22.35
C VAL A 80 -16.75 0.52 -21.21
N ARG A 81 -17.21 1.56 -20.53
CA ARG A 81 -16.55 2.08 -19.32
C ARG A 81 -16.70 1.09 -18.17
N ARG A 82 -15.58 0.68 -17.57
CA ARG A 82 -15.50 -0.25 -16.45
C ARG A 82 -14.62 0.36 -15.36
N ARG A 83 -15.02 0.17 -14.10
CA ARG A 83 -14.18 0.48 -12.94
C ARG A 83 -13.49 -0.78 -12.48
N MET A 84 -12.17 -0.72 -12.38
CA MET A 84 -11.31 -1.81 -11.95
C MET A 84 -10.66 -1.44 -10.62
N PHE A 85 -10.37 -2.49 -9.84
CA PHE A 85 -9.65 -2.39 -8.58
C PHE A 85 -8.43 -3.33 -8.58
N PRO A 86 -7.41 -3.11 -9.43
CA PRO A 86 -6.22 -3.95 -9.44
C PRO A 86 -5.51 -3.90 -8.09
N THR A 87 -4.95 -5.04 -7.68
CA THR A 87 -4.24 -5.16 -6.41
C THR A 87 -2.76 -5.44 -6.64
N LEU A 88 -1.92 -4.92 -5.74
CA LEU A 88 -0.50 -5.29 -5.61
C LEU A 88 -0.25 -5.74 -4.17
N SER A 89 0.18 -6.98 -3.97
CA SER A 89 0.36 -7.55 -2.63
C SER A 89 1.71 -8.21 -2.47
N HIS A 90 2.29 -8.10 -1.27
CA HIS A 90 3.52 -8.79 -0.89
C HIS A 90 3.67 -8.86 0.64
N ALA A 91 4.43 -9.85 1.11
CA ALA A 91 4.69 -10.14 2.52
C ALA A 91 6.12 -10.64 2.70
#